data_AF-A0A0C3QAR1-F1
#
_entry.id   AF-A0A0C3QAR1-F1
#
_cell.length_a   1.000
_cell.length_b   1.000
_cell.length_c   1.000
_cell.angle_alpha   90.00
_cell.angle_beta   90.00
_cell.angle_gamma   90.00
#
_symmetry.space_group_name_H-M   'P 1'
#
loop_
_entity.id
_entity.type
_entity.pdbx_description
1 polymer ?
#
loop_
_entity_poly.entity_id
_entity_poly.type
_entity_poly.pdbx_seq_one_letter_code
_entity_poly.pdbx_strand_id
1 'polypeptide(L)'
;MSKPQDGTYYIINRVESPIGERLCLTFTGENQRPTWQITTFSDGNTQSIVPVANSGLECAWGPGVVVVSSAGLHVWAIRSSDSGYTIKDGGETQVWGLNLANVGSEIAIGNDAELERQRWTFHAA
;
A
#
# COMPACT_ATOMS: atom_id res chain seq x y z
N MET A 1 9.13 3.17 15.95
CA MET A 1 8.46 2.88 14.67
C MET A 1 9.26 1.80 13.95
N SER A 2 8.61 0.78 13.42
CA SER A 2 9.24 -0.30 12.64
C SER A 2 8.57 -0.43 11.28
N LYS A 3 9.27 -0.99 10.30
CA LYS A 3 8.70 -1.39 9.01
C LYS A 3 8.28 -2.87 9.06
N PRO A 4 7.30 -3.32 8.26
CA PRO A 4 6.99 -4.75 8.15
C PRO A 4 8.23 -5.53 7.69
N GLN A 5 8.31 -6.80 8.09
CA GLN A 5 9.36 -7.69 7.61
C GLN A 5 9.14 -8.01 6.13
N ASP A 6 10.19 -8.49 5.48
CA ASP A 6 10.09 -8.98 4.11
C ASP A 6 9.23 -10.26 4.09
N GLY A 7 8.31 -10.35 3.14
CA GLY A 7 7.34 -11.44 3.11
C GLY A 7 6.14 -11.13 2.25
N THR A 8 5.22 -12.09 2.21
CA THR A 8 3.98 -11.98 1.45
C THR A 8 2.82 -11.60 2.37
N TYR A 9 2.03 -10.60 1.98
CA TYR A 9 0.97 -10.04 2.80
C TYR A 9 -0.32 -9.80 2.03
N TYR A 10 -1.45 -9.92 2.74
CA TYR A 10 -2.65 -9.13 2.44
C TYR A 10 -2.48 -7.74 3.05
N ILE A 11 -2.70 -6.71 2.24
CA ILE A 11 -2.63 -5.31 2.68
C ILE A 11 -4.06 -4.79 2.73
N ILE A 12 -4.50 -4.36 3.91
CA ILE A 12 -5.90 -4.01 4.16
C ILE A 12 -5.95 -2.59 4.72
N ASN A 13 -6.81 -1.75 4.16
CA ASN A 13 -7.08 -0.45 4.74
C ASN A 13 -7.88 -0.62 6.04
N ARG A 14 -7.50 0.12 7.07
CA ARG A 14 -8.17 0.08 8.37
C ARG A 14 -9.57 0.69 8.32
N VAL A 15 -9.86 1.60 7.38
CA VAL A 15 -11.22 2.06 7.15
C VAL A 15 -12.03 1.01 6.40
N GLU A 16 -13.25 0.79 6.85
CA GLU A 16 -14.21 -0.10 6.20
C GLU A 16 -15.06 0.68 5.20
N SER A 17 -15.70 -0.06 4.28
CA SER A 17 -16.71 0.51 3.40
C SER A 17 -17.96 0.98 4.18
N PRO A 18 -18.82 1.83 3.60
CA PRO A 18 -20.07 2.25 4.25
C PRO A 18 -20.99 1.09 4.67
N ILE A 19 -20.80 -0.10 4.08
CA ILE A 19 -21.57 -1.32 4.39
C ILE A 19 -20.78 -2.31 5.28
N GLY A 20 -19.63 -1.90 5.83
CA GLY A 20 -18.84 -2.69 6.79
C GLY A 20 -17.89 -3.71 6.15
N GLU A 21 -17.54 -3.55 4.87
CA GLU A 21 -16.59 -4.45 4.22
C GLU A 21 -15.15 -3.98 4.44
N ARG A 22 -14.24 -4.94 4.59
CA ARG A 22 -12.80 -4.65 4.65
C ARG A 22 -12.27 -4.34 3.26
N LEU A 23 -11.52 -3.25 3.14
CA LEU A 23 -10.98 -2.78 1.88
C LEU A 23 -9.55 -3.32 1.69
N CYS A 24 -9.42 -4.46 1.01
CA CYS A 24 -8.13 -5.06 0.69
C CYS A 24 -7.55 -4.49 -0.61
N LEU A 25 -6.24 -4.23 -0.61
CA LEU A 25 -5.51 -3.80 -1.79
C LEU A 25 -5.45 -4.92 -2.83
N THR A 26 -5.97 -4.64 -4.03
CA THR A 26 -6.01 -5.60 -5.15
C THR A 26 -5.14 -5.13 -6.31
N PHE A 27 -4.63 -6.09 -7.08
CA PHE A 27 -3.96 -5.87 -8.36
C PHE A 27 -4.69 -6.70 -9.41
N THR A 28 -5.23 -6.04 -10.44
CA THR A 28 -6.16 -6.58 -11.46
C THR A 28 -7.53 -7.01 -10.92
N GLY A 29 -8.56 -6.89 -11.75
CA GLY A 29 -9.98 -6.96 -11.39
C GLY A 29 -10.44 -8.19 -10.60
N GLU A 30 -11.69 -8.14 -10.15
CA GLU A 30 -12.34 -9.07 -9.21
C GLU A 30 -11.90 -10.55 -9.33
N ASN A 31 -11.64 -11.19 -8.18
CA ASN A 31 -11.45 -12.63 -7.96
C ASN A 31 -10.03 -13.25 -8.04
N GLN A 32 -8.95 -12.46 -7.98
CA GLN A 32 -7.61 -13.01 -7.70
C GLN A 32 -7.15 -12.74 -6.26
N ARG A 33 -6.29 -13.62 -5.73
CA ARG A 33 -5.77 -13.49 -4.36
C ARG A 33 -4.97 -12.19 -4.24
N PRO A 34 -5.37 -11.25 -3.35
CA PRO A 34 -4.75 -9.94 -3.24
C PRO A 34 -3.47 -9.97 -2.40
N THR A 35 -2.49 -10.77 -2.82
CA THR A 35 -1.22 -10.94 -2.10
C THR A 35 -0.10 -10.13 -2.72
N TRP A 36 0.67 -9.50 -1.84
CA TRP A 36 1.74 -8.58 -2.18
C TRP A 36 3.04 -9.00 -1.51
N GLN A 37 4.10 -9.10 -2.28
CA GLN A 37 5.45 -9.29 -1.79
C GLN A 37 6.02 -7.94 -1.36
N ILE A 38 6.46 -7.88 -0.11
CA ILE A 38 7.18 -6.76 0.48
C ILE A 38 8.65 -7.15 0.57
N THR A 39 9.52 -6.30 0.03
CA THR A 39 10.97 -6.53 0.04
C THR A 39 11.68 -5.25 0.44
N THR A 40 12.65 -5.35 1.35
CA THR A 40 13.46 -4.22 1.77
C THR A 40 14.46 -3.85 0.70
N PHE A 41 14.47 -2.57 0.33
CA PHE A 41 15.41 -2.04 -0.64
C PHE A 41 16.82 -1.93 -0.04
N SER A 42 17.85 -1.79 -0.88
CA SER A 42 19.25 -1.78 -0.44
C SER A 42 19.61 -0.62 0.50
N ASP A 43 18.77 0.41 0.57
CA ASP A 43 18.91 1.51 1.54
C ASP A 43 18.55 1.10 2.98
N GLY A 44 17.99 -0.10 3.18
CA GLY A 44 17.56 -0.64 4.46
C GLY A 44 16.31 0.05 5.06
N ASN A 45 15.76 1.04 4.38
CA ASN A 45 14.77 1.97 4.93
C ASN A 45 13.45 1.94 4.15
N THR A 46 13.51 1.84 2.83
CA THR A 46 12.34 1.78 1.96
C THR A 46 12.06 0.35 1.51
N GLN A 47 10.85 0.10 1.03
CA GLN A 47 10.40 -1.23 0.61
C GLN A 47 9.65 -1.15 -0.72
N SER A 48 9.84 -2.16 -1.57
CA SER A 48 9.02 -2.36 -2.76
C SER A 48 7.74 -3.11 -2.40
N ILE A 49 6.66 -2.85 -3.14
CA ILE A 49 5.38 -3.55 -3.01
C ILE A 49 5.06 -4.15 -4.37
N VAL A 50 5.15 -5.48 -4.48
CA VAL A 50 5.09 -6.22 -5.75
C VAL A 50 3.90 -7.19 -5.72
N PRO A 51 3.01 -7.21 -6.73
CA PRO A 51 1.94 -8.19 -6.75
C PRO A 51 2.52 -9.59 -6.97
N VAL A 52 2.17 -10.54 -6.11
CA VAL A 52 2.68 -11.93 -6.22
C VAL A 52 2.28 -12.57 -7.55
N ALA A 53 1.10 -12.22 -8.06
CA ALA A 53 0.59 -12.71 -9.34
C ALA A 53 1.41 -12.24 -10.55
N ASN A 54 2.20 -11.17 -10.42
CA ASN A 54 3.06 -10.68 -11.50
C ASN A 54 4.28 -9.93 -10.96
N SER A 55 5.36 -10.66 -10.72
CA SER A 55 6.63 -10.11 -10.19
C SER A 55 7.37 -9.18 -11.17
N GLY A 56 6.91 -9.04 -12.41
CA GLY A 56 7.45 -8.07 -13.38
C GLY A 56 6.94 -6.65 -13.16
N LEU A 57 6.05 -6.45 -12.19
CA LEU A 57 5.41 -5.18 -11.87
C LEU A 57 5.60 -4.80 -10.40
N GLU A 58 5.40 -3.53 -10.07
CA GLU A 58 5.41 -3.03 -8.68
C GLU A 58 4.52 -1.79 -8.53
N CYS A 59 4.10 -1.50 -7.29
CA CYS A 59 3.39 -0.27 -6.98
C CYS A 59 4.28 0.95 -7.23
N ALA A 60 3.81 1.84 -8.09
CA ALA A 60 4.48 3.06 -8.50
C ALA A 60 3.58 4.28 -8.27
N TRP A 61 4.19 5.47 -8.32
CA TRP A 61 3.46 6.73 -8.22
C TRP A 61 3.01 7.18 -9.60
N GLY A 62 1.69 7.18 -9.85
CA GLY A 62 1.07 7.78 -11.03
C GLY A 62 0.63 9.23 -10.81
N PRO A 63 -0.23 9.79 -11.68
CA PRO A 63 -0.77 11.14 -11.49
C PRO A 63 -1.73 11.24 -10.28
N GLY A 64 -1.18 11.36 -9.07
CA GLY A 64 -1.95 11.51 -7.81
C GLY A 64 -2.53 10.22 -7.24
N VAL A 65 -2.24 9.07 -7.84
CA VAL A 65 -2.72 7.75 -7.41
C VAL A 65 -1.60 6.72 -7.45
N VAL A 66 -1.76 5.62 -6.72
CA VAL A 66 -0.92 4.44 -6.86
C VAL A 66 -1.33 3.70 -8.11
N VAL A 67 -0.35 3.43 -8.96
CA VAL A 67 -0.51 2.58 -10.16
C VAL A 67 0.41 1.37 -10.02
N VAL A 68 0.27 0.41 -10.92
CA VAL A 68 1.22 -0.68 -11.04
C VAL A 68 1.97 -0.56 -12.37
N SER A 69 3.29 -0.52 -12.31
CA SER A 69 4.19 -0.27 -13.44
C SER A 69 5.31 -1.32 -13.48
N SER A 70 6.07 -1.37 -14.57
CA SER A 70 7.25 -2.24 -14.69
C SER A 70 8.16 -2.11 -13.48
N ALA A 71 8.55 -3.25 -12.92
CA ALA A 71 9.46 -3.28 -11.77
C ALA A 71 10.82 -2.68 -12.15
N GLY A 72 11.42 -1.91 -11.24
CA GLY A 72 12.72 -1.32 -11.48
C GLY A 72 13.32 -0.71 -10.23
N LEU A 73 12.65 0.25 -9.60
CA LEU A 73 13.18 1.06 -8.50
C LEU A 73 12.08 1.81 -7.69
N HIS A 74 10.82 1.42 -7.77
CA HIS A 74 9.75 2.10 -7.02
C HIS A 74 9.70 1.61 -5.58
N VAL A 75 9.85 2.54 -4.64
CA VAL A 75 9.98 2.24 -3.21
C VAL A 75 9.11 3.15 -2.36
N TRP A 76 8.70 2.63 -1.20
CA TRP A 76 7.82 3.31 -0.26
C TRP A 76 8.37 3.21 1.17
N ALA A 77 8.20 4.27 1.95
CA ALA A 77 8.49 4.29 3.37
C ALA A 77 7.28 3.74 4.14
N ILE A 78 7.35 2.48 4.57
CA ILE A 78 6.30 1.83 5.36
C ILE A 78 6.67 1.88 6.84
N ARG A 79 5.84 2.48 7.69
CA ARG A 79 6.14 2.70 9.11
C ARG A 79 4.97 2.37 10.02
N SER A 80 5.25 1.66 11.09
CA SER A 80 4.28 1.36 12.14
C SER A 80 3.97 2.61 12.97
N SER A 81 2.72 2.72 13.36
CA SER A 81 2.18 3.62 14.37
C SER A 81 1.26 2.83 15.31
N ASP A 82 0.77 3.47 16.36
CA ASP A 82 -0.17 2.86 17.33
C ASP A 82 -1.46 2.33 16.66
N SER A 83 -1.79 2.86 15.48
CA SER A 83 -3.04 2.65 14.77
C SER A 83 -2.93 1.78 13.52
N GLY A 84 -1.76 1.21 13.23
CA GLY A 84 -1.44 0.48 11.99
C GLY A 84 -0.22 1.08 11.28
N TYR A 85 -0.09 0.85 9.98
CA TYR A 85 1.04 1.35 9.18
C TYR A 85 0.65 2.54 8.32
N THR A 86 1.57 3.48 8.16
CA THR A 86 1.55 4.43 7.04
C THR A 86 2.36 3.87 5.89
N ILE A 87 1.97 4.21 4.66
CA ILE A 87 2.74 3.95 3.45
C ILE A 87 2.95 5.32 2.81
N LYS A 88 4.20 5.78 2.74
CA LYS A 88 4.57 7.09 2.22
C LYS A 88 5.57 6.98 1.09
N ASP A 89 5.72 8.03 0.30
CA ASP A 89 6.84 8.15 -0.64
C ASP A 89 8.19 8.09 0.10
N GLY A 90 9.28 7.86 -0.65
CA GLY A 90 10.63 7.77 -0.08
C GLY A 90 11.10 9.03 0.65
N GLY A 91 10.53 10.21 0.34
CA GLY A 91 10.79 11.47 1.05
C GLY A 91 9.89 11.69 2.26
N GLU A 92 8.95 10.79 2.55
CA GLU A 92 7.95 10.87 3.61
C GLU A 92 7.08 12.14 3.58
N THR A 93 6.84 12.69 2.38
CA THR A 93 6.09 13.93 2.11
C THR A 93 4.62 13.70 1.71
N GLN A 94 4.30 12.53 1.16
CA GLN A 94 2.99 12.14 0.67
C GLN A 94 2.65 10.73 1.16
N VAL A 95 1.38 10.50 1.45
CA VAL A 95 0.86 9.27 2.05
C VAL A 95 -0.20 8.63 1.17
N TRP A 96 -0.26 7.30 1.22
CA TRP A 96 -1.32 6.52 0.60
C TRP A 96 -2.60 6.56 1.43
N GLY A 97 -3.72 6.78 0.75
CA GLY A 97 -5.06 6.70 1.34
C GLY A 97 -6.14 6.50 0.28
N LEU A 98 -7.39 6.72 0.67
CA LEU A 98 -8.56 6.63 -0.18
C LEU A 98 -9.33 7.95 -0.08
N ASN A 99 -9.66 8.56 -1.21
CA ASN A 99 -10.55 9.74 -1.20
C ASN A 99 -11.96 9.38 -0.75
N LEU A 100 -12.42 8.18 -1.12
CA LEU A 100 -13.67 7.58 -0.69
C LEU A 100 -13.40 6.12 -0.30
N ALA A 101 -13.89 5.70 0.86
CA ALA A 101 -13.66 4.35 1.37
C ALA A 101 -14.67 3.36 0.75
N ASN A 102 -14.66 3.15 -0.57
CA ASN A 102 -15.55 2.19 -1.24
C ASN A 102 -14.78 1.06 -1.91
N VAL A 103 -15.43 -0.08 -2.13
CA VAL A 103 -14.90 -1.12 -3.02
C VAL A 103 -14.66 -0.52 -4.41
N GLY A 104 -13.53 -0.86 -5.02
CA GLY A 104 -13.13 -0.33 -6.32
C GLY A 104 -12.49 1.06 -6.28
N SER A 105 -12.29 1.65 -5.10
CA SER A 105 -11.60 2.93 -4.99
C SER A 105 -10.12 2.79 -5.28
N GLU A 106 -9.57 3.73 -6.05
CA GLU A 106 -8.14 3.86 -6.27
C GLU A 106 -7.44 4.34 -5.00
N ILE A 107 -6.20 3.91 -4.79
CA ILE A 107 -5.37 4.48 -3.73
C ILE A 107 -4.90 5.86 -4.19
N ALA A 108 -5.36 6.89 -3.49
CA ALA A 108 -4.89 8.26 -3.65
C ALA A 108 -3.53 8.45 -2.96
N ILE A 109 -2.71 9.35 -3.51
CA ILE A 109 -1.49 9.83 -2.89
C ILE A 109 -1.67 11.33 -2.61
N GLY A 110 -1.53 11.72 -1.36
CA GLY A 110 -1.78 13.09 -0.93
C GLY A 110 -1.06 13.45 0.36
N ASN A 111 -1.39 14.62 0.91
CA ASN A 111 -0.75 15.15 2.10
C ASN A 111 -1.22 14.40 3.36
N ASP A 112 -0.35 14.28 4.37
CA ASP A 112 -0.71 13.64 5.64
C ASP A 112 -1.98 14.27 6.26
N ALA A 113 -2.13 15.60 6.25
CA ALA A 113 -3.28 16.28 6.84
C ALA A 113 -4.63 15.94 6.18
N GLU A 114 -4.62 15.47 4.93
CA GLU A 114 -5.83 15.15 4.15
C GLU A 114 -6.21 13.67 4.26
N LEU A 115 -5.21 12.80 4.46
CA LEU A 115 -5.37 11.34 4.47
C LEU A 115 -5.00 10.70 5.82
N GLU A 116 -4.76 11.52 6.86
CA GLU A 116 -4.07 11.16 8.12
C GLU A 116 -4.66 9.97 8.87
N ARG A 117 -5.95 9.68 8.68
CA ARG A 117 -6.65 8.60 9.37
C ARG A 117 -6.53 7.26 8.65
N GLN A 118 -5.96 7.24 7.46
CA GLN A 118 -5.83 6.05 6.66
C GLN A 118 -4.57 5.30 7.11
N ARG A 119 -4.80 4.15 7.72
CA ARG A 119 -3.77 3.22 8.17
C ARG A 119 -3.98 1.92 7.44
N TRP A 120 -2.88 1.25 7.19
CA TRP A 120 -2.86 -0.04 6.54
C TRP A 120 -2.49 -1.12 7.56
N THR A 121 -3.05 -2.30 7.42
CA THR A 121 -2.63 -3.49 8.16
C THR A 121 -2.04 -4.51 7.20
N PHE A 122 -0.99 -5.18 7.66
CA PHE A 122 -0.26 -6.20 6.91
C PHE A 122 -0.52 -7.54 7.59
N HIS A 123 -1.21 -8.45 6.90
CA HIS A 123 -1.51 -9.79 7.38
C HIS A 123 -0.73 -10.79 6.55
N ALA A 124 0.11 -11.63 7.18
CA ALA A 124 0.87 -12.64 6.45
C ALA A 124 -0.07 -13.55 5.64
N ALA A 125 0.30 -13.82 4.39
CA ALA A 125 -0.51 -14.56 3.43
C ALA A 125 -0.44 -16.08 3.57
#